data_AF-A0A2D0N417-F1
#
_entry.id   AF-A0A2D0N417-F1
#
_cell.length_a   1.000
_cell.length_b   1.000
_cell.length_c   1.000
_cell.angle_alpha   90.00
_cell.angle_beta   90.00
_cell.angle_gamma   90.00
#
_symmetry.space_group_name_H-M   'P 1'
#
loop_
_entity.id
_entity.type
_entity.pdbx_description
1 polymer ?
#
loop_
_entity_poly.entity_id
_entity_poly.type
_entity_poly.pdbx_seq_one_letter_code
_entity_poly.pdbx_strand_id
1 'polypeptide(L)' 'MDTKLKGDIAEQAVVLTALEKGWGVLQPVGDRLPYDLVLDIAGRLLRIQVKAAWWDEKKENYVVDNRRTRNYQS' A
#
# COMPACT_ATOMS: atom_id res chain seq x y z
N MET A 1 6.60 9.64 13.84
CA MET A 1 5.55 8.70 13.41
C MET A 1 6.21 7.38 13.11
N ASP A 2 5.70 6.27 13.64
CA ASP A 2 6.21 4.94 13.32
C ASP A 2 6.06 4.70 11.80
N THR A 3 7.12 4.18 11.15
CA THR A 3 7.10 3.82 9.73
C THR A 3 5.96 2.85 9.41
N LYS A 4 5.60 1.99 10.35
CA LYS A 4 4.48 1.06 10.21
C LYS A 4 3.16 1.81 10.14
N LEU A 5 2.93 2.72 11.10
CA LEU A 5 1.72 3.54 11.14
C LEU A 5 1.54 4.40 9.88
N LYS A 6 2.64 4.90 9.29
CA LYS A 6 2.57 5.65 8.02
C LYS A 6 2.11 4.76 6.85
N GLY A 7 2.58 3.51 6.82
CA GLY A 7 2.14 2.51 5.85
C GLY A 7 0.67 2.18 6.03
N ASP A 8 0.26 1.87 7.26
CA ASP A 8 -1.13 1.53 7.60
C ASP A 8 -2.10 2.65 7.18
N ILE A 9 -1.76 3.93 7.43
CA ILE A 9 -2.59 5.07 6.98
C ILE A 9 -2.70 5.13 5.46
N ALA A 10 -1.59 4.90 4.74
CA ALA A 10 -1.63 4.90 3.28
C ALA A 10 -2.51 3.76 2.75
N GLU A 11 -2.47 2.57 3.35
CA GLU A 11 -3.35 1.46 3.02
C GLU A 11 -4.82 1.81 3.25
N GLN A 12 -5.16 2.38 4.41
CA GLN A 12 -6.53 2.78 4.72
C GLN A 12 -7.05 3.90 3.80
N ALA A 13 -6.19 4.81 3.35
CA ALA A 13 -6.57 5.82 2.34
C ALA A 13 -6.96 5.18 1.00
N VAL A 14 -6.30 4.08 0.60
CA VAL A 14 -6.67 3.30 -0.59
C VAL A 14 -8.00 2.59 -0.38
N VAL A 15 -8.23 2.01 0.80
CA VAL A 15 -9.52 1.38 1.14
C VAL A 15 -10.67 2.40 1.02
N LEU A 16 -10.54 3.56 1.66
CA LEU A 16 -11.55 4.61 1.59
C LEU A 16 -11.84 5.02 0.14
N THR A 17 -10.79 5.27 -0.65
CA THR A 17 -10.91 5.66 -2.06
C THR A 17 -11.61 4.58 -2.90
N ALA A 18 -11.34 3.29 -2.64
CA ALA A 18 -11.97 2.18 -3.35
C ALA A 18 -13.47 2.07 -2.99
N LEU A 19 -13.82 2.23 -1.70
CA LEU A 19 -15.20 2.19 -1.24
C LEU A 19 -16.02 3.36 -1.79
N GLU A 20 -15.46 4.57 -1.84
CA GLU A 20 -16.09 5.75 -2.48
C GLU A 20 -16.41 5.52 -3.98
N LYS A 21 -15.66 4.62 -4.63
CA LYS A 21 -15.87 4.23 -6.04
C LYS A 21 -16.79 3.02 -6.20
N GLY A 22 -17.30 2.44 -5.10
CA GLY A 22 -18.11 1.24 -5.10
C GLY A 22 -17.35 -0.04 -5.45
N TRP A 23 -16.02 -0.06 -5.27
CA TRP A 23 -15.20 -1.24 -5.48
C TRP A 23 -15.15 -2.10 -4.24
N GLY A 24 -15.10 -3.43 -4.42
CA GLY A 24 -14.85 -4.34 -3.31
C GLY A 24 -13.40 -4.27 -2.87
N VAL A 25 -13.15 -4.49 -1.58
CA VAL A 25 -11.81 -4.53 -0.99
C VAL A 25 -11.65 -5.84 -0.23
N LEU A 26 -10.58 -6.58 -0.51
CA LEU A 26 -10.19 -7.78 0.22
C LEU A 26 -8.85 -7.51 0.89
N GLN A 27 -8.82 -7.65 2.21
CA GLN A 27 -7.62 -7.52 3.03
C GLN A 27 -7.04 -8.91 3.32
N PRO A 28 -5.77 -9.17 2.98
CA PRO A 28 -5.06 -10.37 3.38
C PRO A 28 -5.00 -10.54 4.90
N VAL A 29 -4.97 -11.79 5.36
CA VAL A 29 -4.70 -12.10 6.76
C VAL A 29 -3.19 -12.24 6.96
N GLY A 30 -2.58 -11.29 7.67
CA GLY A 30 -1.14 -11.22 7.92
C GLY A 30 -0.36 -10.44 6.85
N ASP A 31 0.97 -10.41 6.97
CA ASP A 31 1.91 -9.54 6.23
C ASP A 31 2.88 -10.29 5.31
N ARG A 32 2.54 -11.53 4.94
CA ARG A 32 3.44 -12.42 4.19
C ARG A 32 3.34 -12.32 2.67
N LEU A 33 2.26 -11.69 2.17
CA LEU A 33 1.99 -11.62 0.74
C LEU A 33 2.74 -10.44 0.09
N PRO A 34 3.05 -10.52 -1.22
CA PRO A 34 3.75 -9.45 -1.94
C PRO A 34 2.80 -8.32 -2.40
N TYR A 35 1.68 -8.14 -1.70
CA TYR A 35 0.65 -7.13 -1.93
C TYR A 35 -0.11 -6.89 -0.62
N ASP A 36 -0.64 -5.68 -0.46
CA ASP A 36 -1.29 -5.25 0.79
C ASP A 36 -2.82 -5.39 0.68
N LEU A 37 -3.39 -5.19 -0.51
CA LEU A 37 -4.84 -5.25 -0.75
C LEU A 37 -5.17 -5.96 -2.07
N VAL A 38 -6.41 -6.43 -2.21
CA VAL A 38 -7.00 -6.77 -3.51
C VAL A 38 -8.26 -5.95 -3.71
N LEU A 39 -8.41 -5.35 -4.88
CA LEU A 39 -9.63 -4.66 -5.28
C LEU A 39 -10.46 -5.56 -6.20
N ASP A 40 -11.76 -5.66 -5.91
CA ASP A 40 -12.75 -6.23 -6.81
C ASP A 40 -13.42 -5.10 -7.61
N ILE A 41 -13.10 -5.04 -8.90
CA ILE A 41 -13.64 -4.06 -9.82
C ILE A 41 -14.39 -4.81 -10.91
N ALA A 42 -15.72 -4.77 -10.84
CA ALA A 42 -16.61 -5.43 -11.80
C ALA A 42 -16.30 -6.94 -11.98
N GLY A 43 -16.04 -7.66 -10.88
CA GLY A 43 -15.74 -9.09 -10.88
C GLY A 43 -14.29 -9.43 -11.23
N ARG A 44 -13.41 -8.43 -11.38
CA ARG A 44 -11.97 -8.63 -11.61
C ARG A 44 -11.19 -8.32 -10.34
N LEU A 45 -10.37 -9.28 -9.91
CA LEU A 45 -9.50 -9.14 -8.75
C LEU A 45 -8.14 -8.56 -9.14
N LEU A 46 -7.83 -7.37 -8.63
CA LEU A 46 -6.56 -6.68 -8.85
C LEU A 46 -5.77 -6.60 -7.54
N ARG A 47 -4.58 -7.22 -7.51
CA ARG A 47 -3.66 -7.13 -6.36
C ARG A 47 -2.95 -5.78 -6.37
N ILE A 48 -2.95 -5.09 -5.23
CA ILE A 48 -2.39 -3.76 -5.06
C ILE A 48 -1.32 -3.77 -3.97
N GLN A 49 -0.14 -3.24 -4.28
CA GLN A 49 0.87 -2.87 -3.30
C GLN A 49 0.76 -1.35 -3.06
N VAL A 50 0.63 -0.96 -1.81
CA VAL A 50 0.57 0.43 -1.35
C VAL A 50 1.96 0.86 -0.89
N LYS A 51 2.34 2.09 -1.23
CA LYS A 51 3.58 2.72 -0.75
C LYS A 51 3.31 4.15 -0.32
N ALA A 52 3.67 4.48 0.91
CA ALA A 52 3.59 5.84 1.41
C ALA A 52 4.80 6.66 0.94
N ALA A 53 4.56 7.70 0.12
CA ALA A 53 5.61 8.59 -0.35
C ALA A 53 6.22 9.44 0.78
N TRP A 54 7.44 9.92 0.60
CA TRP A 54 8.06 10.93 1.47
C TRP A 54 8.55 12.12 0.66
N TRP A 55 8.63 13.28 1.31
CA TRP A 55 9.16 14.51 0.72
C TRP A 55 10.69 14.45 0.70
N ASP A 56 11.30 14.70 -0.46
CA ASP A 56 12.75 14.87 -0.62
C ASP A 56 13.06 16.37 -0.69
N GLU A 57 13.62 16.92 0.40
CA GLU A 57 13.93 18.35 0.51
C GLU A 57 14.92 18.85 -0.55
N LYS A 58 15.80 17.97 -1.07
CA LYS A 58 16.81 18.38 -2.06
C LYS A 58 16.23 18.48 -3.47
N LYS A 59 15.25 17.63 -3.77
CA LYS A 59 14.60 17.56 -5.08
C LYS A 59 13.25 18.26 -5.11
N GLU A 60 12.78 18.74 -3.96
CA GLU A 60 11.52 19.43 -3.75
C GLU A 60 10.32 18.67 -4.34
N ASN A 61 10.30 17.35 -4.11
CA ASN A 61 9.22 16.48 -4.61
C ASN A 61 8.93 15.28 -3.70
N TYR A 62 7.81 14.61 -3.96
CA TYR A 62 7.46 13.36 -3.30
C TYR A 62 8.08 12.17 -4.03
N VAL A 63 8.69 11.26 -3.27
CA VAL A 63 9.42 10.11 -3.78
C VAL A 63 8.86 8.81 -3.17
N VAL A 64 8.92 7.74 -3.97
CA VAL A 64 8.69 6.35 -3.56
C VAL A 64 9.85 5.48 -4.03
N ASP A 65 10.12 4.36 -3.37
CA ASP A 65 11.11 3.36 -3.79
C ASP A 65 10.41 2.05 -4.15
N ASN A 66 10.79 1.40 -5.25
CA ASN A 66 10.23 0.11 -5.69
C ASN A 66 11.04 -1.11 -5.23
N ARG A 67 12.23 -0.92 -4.67
CA ARG A 67 13.07 -2.01 -4.15
C ARG A 67 12.45 -2.60 -2.90
N ARG A 68 12.57 -3.92 -2.75
CA ARG A 68 12.18 -4.62 -1.53
C ARG A 68 13.37 -4.59 -0.56
N THR A 69 13.14 -4.17 0.68
CA THR A 69 14.12 -4.36 1.76
C THR A 69 14.23 -5.87 2.02
N ARG A 70 15.31 -6.50 1.56
CA ARG A 70 15.61 -7.91 1.90
C ARG A 70 16.09 -7.95 3.35
N ASN A 71 15.19 -8.23 4.28
CA ASN A 71 15.57 -8.67 5.61
C ASN A 71 15.81 -10.19 5.55
N TYR A 72 16.99 -10.60 5.08
CA TYR A 72 17.46 -11.97 5.33
C TYR A 72 18.09 -11.95 6.74
N GLN A 73 17.40 -12.54 7.71
CA GLN A 73 18.06 -13.17 8.85
C GLN A 73 17.85 -14.67 8.68
N SER A 74 18.95 -15.37 8.37
CA SER A 74 19.10 -16.81 8.47
C SER A 74 19.33 -17.20 9.93
#